data_AF-L8GLL3-F1
#
_entry.id   AF-L8GLL3-F1
#
_cell.length_a   1.000
_cell.length_b   1.000
_cell.length_c   1.000
_cell.angle_alpha   90.00
_cell.angle_beta   90.00
_cell.angle_gamma   90.00
#
_symmetry.space_group_name_H-M   'P 1'
#
loop_
_entity.id
_entity.type
_entity.pdbx_description
1 polymer ?
#
loop_
_entity_poly.entity_id
_entity_poly.type
_entity_poly.pdbx_seq_one_letter_code
_entity_poly.pdbx_strand_id
1 'polypeptide(L)'
;MHVAFSSSIRGAMDNVLLATTSCMSVPDLIDLNLLWFVSASSTREHRLFRKLHPLIQLHRAGTTYAYGVGSIDDPRNLQNSRVWLFSGKKDTVVETGVVKKAKMFYEYYITEESQVTMVTNVSAEHSWVSDSYGSACGFLGEPYINNCNFDASGAMLRHIYAPTPLNPRAASVNRANLTLVLTTTQIFAFSQREYTSLLSPASLSMGNTGYVYVPTACQKGALCKLVVAFHGCEMDIPTIKDAYYVHSGLNQWAETNNMIVLYPQAIVSSLIPYNPKACWDCPSIRWGYTGTAYASQAGLQVAAIKRMINSLTRQ
;
A
#
# COMPACT_ATOMS: atom_id res chain seq x y z
N MET A 1 -1.03 10.68 1.38
CA MET A 1 -0.67 9.27 1.07
C MET A 1 -1.92 8.42 1.01
N HIS A 2 -2.09 7.67 -0.09
CA HIS A 2 -3.27 6.83 -0.31
C HIS A 2 -2.92 5.39 -0.05
N VAL A 3 -3.74 4.69 0.71
CA VAL A 3 -3.47 3.30 1.04
C VAL A 3 -4.68 2.47 0.69
N ALA A 4 -4.48 1.43 -0.12
CA ALA A 4 -5.51 0.46 -0.47
C ALA A 4 -5.09 -0.92 0.04
N PHE A 5 -6.02 -1.62 0.68
CA PHE A 5 -5.77 -2.92 1.31
C PHE A 5 -6.72 -3.95 0.78
N SER A 6 -6.23 -5.18 0.65
CA SER A 6 -7.08 -6.34 0.40
C SER A 6 -6.58 -7.50 1.25
N SER A 7 -7.51 -8.27 1.79
CA SER A 7 -7.28 -9.48 2.59
C SER A 7 -7.20 -10.75 1.73
N SER A 8 -7.21 -10.65 0.40
CA SER A 8 -7.37 -11.81 -0.47
C SER A 8 -6.39 -11.82 -1.64
N ILE A 9 -5.32 -12.64 -1.51
CA ILE A 9 -4.54 -13.20 -2.63
C ILE A 9 -4.50 -14.72 -2.39
N ARG A 10 -5.15 -15.54 -3.23
CA ARG A 10 -5.09 -17.01 -3.05
C ARG A 10 -3.65 -17.52 -3.24
N GLY A 11 -3.30 -18.52 -2.43
CA GLY A 11 -1.97 -19.14 -2.33
C GLY A 11 -1.37 -19.13 -0.91
N ALA A 12 -1.92 -18.32 0.01
CA ALA A 12 -1.64 -18.38 1.44
C ALA A 12 -2.78 -17.68 2.21
N MET A 13 -3.26 -18.28 3.30
CA MET A 13 -4.32 -17.71 4.14
C MET A 13 -3.80 -16.42 4.82
N ASP A 14 -4.67 -15.43 4.99
CA ASP A 14 -4.48 -14.22 5.83
C ASP A 14 -3.30 -13.28 5.48
N ASN A 15 -3.13 -12.94 4.20
CA ASN A 15 -2.17 -11.92 3.78
C ASN A 15 -2.85 -10.56 3.58
N VAL A 16 -2.30 -9.52 4.20
CA VAL A 16 -2.74 -8.13 4.05
C VAL A 16 -1.69 -7.36 3.26
N LEU A 17 -2.08 -6.79 2.13
CA LEU A 17 -1.23 -5.88 1.36
C LEU A 17 -1.50 -4.44 1.81
N LEU A 18 -0.49 -3.75 2.37
CA LEU A 18 -0.50 -2.33 2.70
C LEU A 18 0.31 -1.57 1.65
N ALA A 19 -0.36 -0.99 0.66
CA ALA A 19 0.29 -0.21 -0.39
C ALA A 19 0.12 1.27 -0.18
N THR A 20 1.19 2.00 0.14
CA THR A 20 1.15 3.46 0.21
C THR A 20 1.31 4.05 -1.18
N THR A 21 0.22 4.14 -1.90
CA THR A 21 0.31 4.52 -3.28
C THR A 21 -0.68 5.58 -3.69
N SER A 22 -0.10 6.67 -4.15
CA SER A 22 -0.52 7.53 -5.26
C SER A 22 -0.80 6.76 -6.58
N CYS A 23 -1.02 5.42 -6.56
CA CYS A 23 -1.17 4.55 -7.73
C CYS A 23 -2.49 4.75 -8.48
N MET A 24 -3.40 5.51 -7.91
CA MET A 24 -4.55 6.05 -8.60
C MET A 24 -4.25 7.54 -8.66
N SER A 25 -4.23 8.17 -9.83
CA SER A 25 -4.21 9.63 -10.12
C SER A 25 -3.16 10.02 -11.16
N VAL A 26 -3.61 10.41 -12.35
CA VAL A 26 -3.29 11.74 -12.92
C VAL A 26 -4.50 12.21 -13.75
N PRO A 27 -4.94 13.48 -13.63
CA PRO A 27 -5.94 14.09 -14.51
C PRO A 27 -5.39 14.67 -15.83
N ASP A 28 -4.09 14.97 -15.96
CA ASP A 28 -3.60 15.80 -17.07
C ASP A 28 -2.38 15.21 -17.77
N LEU A 29 -2.59 14.74 -19.00
CA LEU A 29 -1.82 15.08 -20.21
C LEU A 29 -2.36 14.25 -21.38
N ILE A 30 -3.13 14.95 -22.21
CA ILE A 30 -3.44 14.58 -23.58
C ILE A 30 -2.13 14.67 -24.36
N ASP A 31 -1.61 13.55 -24.89
CA ASP A 31 -1.05 13.56 -26.24
C ASP A 31 -0.91 12.15 -26.87
N LEU A 32 -1.79 11.93 -27.85
CA LEU A 32 -1.58 11.35 -29.18
C LEU A 32 -0.77 10.06 -29.31
N ASN A 33 -1.47 8.92 -29.20
CA ASN A 33 -1.70 7.96 -30.30
C ASN A 33 -2.13 6.61 -29.72
N LEU A 34 -3.41 6.48 -29.36
CA LEU A 34 -4.19 5.23 -29.36
C LEU A 34 -5.59 5.58 -28.83
N LEU A 35 -6.57 5.49 -29.74
CA LEU A 35 -8.02 5.74 -29.58
C LEU A 35 -8.56 5.15 -28.24
N TRP A 36 -9.36 5.83 -27.40
CA TRP A 36 -10.72 6.39 -27.62
C TRP A 36 -11.16 7.41 -26.52
N PHE A 37 -12.12 8.28 -26.90
CA PHE A 37 -12.80 9.43 -26.24
C PHE A 37 -13.59 9.09 -24.92
N VAL A 38 -14.09 9.99 -24.01
CA VAL A 38 -14.85 11.28 -24.11
C VAL A 38 -14.88 12.08 -22.76
N SER A 39 -14.77 13.42 -22.90
CA SER A 39 -15.25 14.62 -22.16
C SER A 39 -15.32 14.74 -20.62
N ALA A 40 -14.68 15.81 -20.12
CA ALA A 40 -15.08 16.55 -18.93
C ALA A 40 -16.00 17.72 -19.31
N SER A 41 -17.08 17.95 -18.57
CA SER A 41 -17.70 19.28 -18.49
C SER A 41 -18.23 19.54 -17.08
N SER A 42 -18.08 20.80 -16.69
CA SER A 42 -18.31 21.38 -15.37
C SER A 42 -19.78 21.65 -15.08
N THR A 43 -20.05 21.84 -13.79
CA THR A 43 -21.20 22.50 -13.14
C THR A 43 -22.51 21.72 -12.97
N ARG A 44 -22.93 21.73 -11.69
CA ARG A 44 -24.29 21.58 -11.11
C ARG A 44 -25.29 20.73 -11.89
N GLU A 45 -25.64 19.58 -11.31
CA GLU A 45 -27.03 19.31 -10.88
C GLU A 45 -27.10 18.01 -10.07
N HIS A 46 -27.63 18.12 -8.85
CA HIS A 46 -27.98 17.01 -7.97
C HIS A 46 -29.26 16.32 -8.49
N ARG A 47 -29.29 14.99 -8.29
CA ARG A 47 -30.44 14.06 -8.48
C ARG A 47 -30.63 13.52 -9.91
N LEU A 48 -29.68 12.69 -10.35
CA LEU A 48 -29.89 11.49 -11.20
C LEU A 48 -28.62 10.59 -11.27
N PHE A 49 -27.75 10.65 -10.24
CA PHE A 49 -26.43 9.99 -10.19
C PHE A 49 -26.50 8.46 -9.92
N ARG A 50 -27.13 7.70 -10.82
CA ARG A 50 -27.00 6.23 -10.88
C ARG A 50 -26.18 5.72 -12.07
N LYS A 51 -25.60 6.60 -12.88
CA LYS A 51 -24.63 6.22 -13.91
C LYS A 51 -23.23 6.31 -13.31
N LEU A 52 -22.59 5.16 -13.07
CA LEU A 52 -21.17 5.10 -12.68
C LEU A 52 -20.35 5.99 -13.62
N HIS A 53 -19.49 6.82 -13.04
CA HIS A 53 -18.59 7.74 -13.74
C HIS A 53 -17.85 7.03 -14.90
N PRO A 54 -17.68 7.64 -16.09
CA PRO A 54 -17.06 6.99 -17.26
C PRO A 54 -15.72 6.29 -16.97
N LEU A 55 -14.90 6.88 -16.09
CA LEU A 55 -13.64 6.30 -15.63
C LEU A 55 -13.77 4.97 -14.87
N ILE A 56 -14.85 4.77 -14.10
CA ILE A 56 -15.06 3.50 -13.40
C ILE A 56 -15.45 2.40 -14.38
N GLN A 57 -16.20 2.75 -15.43
CA GLN A 57 -16.49 1.80 -16.51
C GLN A 57 -15.21 1.37 -17.24
N LEU A 58 -14.27 2.31 -17.45
CA LEU A 58 -12.97 1.99 -18.03
C LEU A 58 -12.16 1.03 -17.14
N HIS A 59 -12.07 1.31 -15.84
CA HIS A 59 -11.38 0.41 -14.91
C HIS A 59 -12.04 -0.98 -14.86
N ARG A 60 -13.38 -1.05 -14.86
CA ARG A 60 -14.10 -2.32 -14.92
C ARG A 60 -13.81 -3.09 -16.20
N ALA A 61 -13.87 -2.42 -17.36
CA ALA A 61 -13.54 -3.03 -18.65
C ALA A 61 -12.09 -3.56 -18.67
N GLY A 62 -11.14 -2.78 -18.13
CA GLY A 62 -9.75 -3.20 -17.97
C GLY A 62 -9.61 -4.42 -17.06
N THR A 63 -10.30 -4.46 -15.93
CA THR A 63 -10.33 -5.63 -15.03
C THR A 63 -10.94 -6.85 -15.70
N THR A 64 -12.08 -6.71 -16.40
CA THR A 64 -12.72 -7.82 -17.13
C THR A 64 -11.82 -8.35 -18.24
N TYR A 65 -11.16 -7.46 -18.99
CA TYR A 65 -10.20 -7.86 -20.02
C TYR A 65 -9.01 -8.59 -19.41
N ALA A 66 -8.39 -8.03 -18.36
CA ALA A 66 -7.23 -8.61 -17.69
C ALA A 66 -7.53 -10.01 -17.14
N TYR A 67 -8.73 -10.21 -16.56
CA TYR A 67 -9.21 -11.52 -16.11
C TYR A 67 -9.46 -12.46 -17.31
N GLY A 68 -10.11 -11.98 -18.37
CA GLY A 68 -10.41 -12.76 -19.56
C GLY A 68 -9.16 -13.30 -20.29
N VAL A 69 -8.04 -12.57 -20.21
CA VAL A 69 -6.73 -13.03 -20.73
C VAL A 69 -5.88 -13.75 -19.68
N GLY A 70 -6.40 -14.01 -18.48
CA GLY A 70 -5.72 -14.75 -17.42
C GLY A 70 -4.55 -14.02 -16.76
N SER A 71 -4.46 -12.69 -16.89
CA SER A 71 -3.35 -11.90 -16.34
C SER A 71 -3.56 -11.48 -14.88
N ILE A 72 -4.79 -11.57 -14.37
CA ILE A 72 -5.15 -11.35 -12.96
C ILE A 72 -6.04 -12.47 -12.45
N ASP A 73 -6.11 -12.61 -11.13
CA ASP A 73 -7.07 -13.49 -10.47
C ASP A 73 -8.52 -13.02 -10.72
N ASP A 74 -9.45 -13.95 -10.49
CA ASP A 74 -10.88 -13.66 -10.57
C ASP A 74 -11.26 -12.48 -9.64
N PRO A 75 -11.83 -11.38 -10.17
CA PRO A 75 -12.26 -10.25 -9.36
C PRO A 75 -13.31 -10.60 -8.30
N ARG A 76 -14.02 -11.73 -8.44
CA ARG A 76 -14.92 -12.26 -7.40
C ARG A 76 -14.19 -12.58 -6.10
N ASN A 77 -12.87 -12.78 -6.12
CA ASN A 77 -12.07 -12.94 -4.92
C ASN A 77 -12.09 -11.67 -4.02
N LEU A 78 -12.48 -10.51 -4.56
CA LEU A 78 -12.64 -9.29 -3.78
C LEU A 78 -13.94 -9.25 -2.97
N GLN A 79 -14.94 -10.09 -3.24
CA GLN A 79 -16.30 -9.97 -2.68
C GLN A 79 -16.36 -9.93 -1.15
N ASN A 80 -15.41 -10.59 -0.49
CA ASN A 80 -15.30 -10.69 0.96
C ASN A 80 -14.07 -9.94 1.51
N SER A 81 -13.37 -9.17 0.66
CA SER A 81 -12.20 -8.42 1.07
C SER A 81 -12.57 -7.17 1.86
N ARG A 82 -11.70 -6.77 2.79
CA ARG A 82 -11.83 -5.49 3.51
C ARG A 82 -10.82 -4.48 3.00
N VAL A 83 -11.31 -3.30 2.65
CA VAL A 83 -10.54 -2.18 2.12
C VAL A 83 -10.67 -1.00 3.06
N TRP A 84 -9.55 -0.51 3.56
CA TRP A 84 -9.46 0.78 4.23
C TRP A 84 -8.85 1.79 3.26
N LEU A 85 -9.31 3.03 3.26
CA LEU A 85 -8.76 4.10 2.43
C LEU A 85 -8.54 5.33 3.31
N PHE A 86 -7.50 6.10 3.01
CA PHE A 86 -7.20 7.33 3.72
C PHE A 86 -6.86 8.44 2.72
N SER A 87 -7.36 9.65 2.94
CA SER A 87 -6.96 10.86 2.23
C SER A 87 -6.89 12.02 3.21
N GLY A 88 -5.74 12.69 3.29
CA GLY A 88 -5.60 13.87 4.12
C GLY A 88 -6.40 15.05 3.56
N LYS A 89 -7.05 15.84 4.42
CA LYS A 89 -7.80 17.03 3.98
C LYS A 89 -6.94 18.07 3.28
N LYS A 90 -5.64 18.08 3.56
CA LYS A 90 -4.70 19.05 3.01
C LYS A 90 -3.86 18.48 1.87
N ASP A 91 -3.89 17.16 1.64
CA ASP A 91 -3.06 16.47 0.63
C ASP A 91 -3.12 17.17 -0.74
N THR A 92 -2.02 17.85 -1.07
CA THR A 92 -1.82 18.63 -2.29
C THR A 92 -1.14 17.83 -3.40
N VAL A 93 -0.65 16.62 -3.09
CA VAL A 93 0.10 15.80 -4.04
C VAL A 93 -0.82 14.83 -4.76
N VAL A 94 -1.76 14.22 -4.04
CA VAL A 94 -2.79 13.36 -4.64
C VAL A 94 -4.16 13.76 -4.13
N GLU A 95 -5.01 14.19 -5.06
CA GLU A 95 -6.32 14.73 -4.74
C GLU A 95 -7.26 13.69 -4.13
N THR A 96 -8.07 14.08 -3.16
CA THR A 96 -9.10 13.19 -2.56
C THR A 96 -10.07 12.58 -3.59
N GLY A 97 -10.33 13.26 -4.71
CA GLY A 97 -11.20 12.76 -5.78
C GLY A 97 -10.72 11.43 -6.38
N VAL A 98 -9.43 11.20 -6.36
CA VAL A 98 -8.79 9.98 -6.82
C VAL A 98 -9.14 8.79 -5.92
N VAL A 99 -9.03 9.00 -4.62
CA VAL A 99 -9.29 8.02 -3.58
C VAL A 99 -10.77 7.69 -3.51
N LYS A 100 -11.62 8.69 -3.80
CA LYS A 100 -13.05 8.45 -3.98
C LYS A 100 -13.30 7.51 -5.16
N LYS A 101 -12.58 7.68 -6.28
CA LYS A 101 -12.66 6.72 -7.41
C LYS A 101 -12.14 5.33 -7.02
N ALA A 102 -11.09 5.25 -6.20
CA ALA A 102 -10.60 3.99 -5.61
C ALA A 102 -11.69 3.29 -4.79
N LYS A 103 -12.31 4.03 -3.87
CA LYS A 103 -13.43 3.55 -3.06
C LYS A 103 -14.55 3.02 -3.96
N MET A 104 -14.97 3.79 -4.96
CA MET A 104 -16.03 3.37 -5.89
C MET A 104 -15.67 2.12 -6.70
N PHE A 105 -14.40 1.92 -7.05
CA PHE A 105 -13.93 0.69 -7.69
C PHE A 105 -14.08 -0.52 -6.75
N TYR A 106 -13.67 -0.40 -5.50
CA TYR A 106 -13.77 -1.48 -4.52
C TYR A 106 -15.23 -1.80 -4.13
N GLU A 107 -16.06 -0.77 -3.93
CA GLU A 107 -17.50 -0.93 -3.67
C GLU A 107 -18.27 -1.60 -4.80
N TYR A 108 -17.72 -1.59 -6.02
CA TYR A 108 -18.32 -2.33 -7.12
C TYR A 108 -18.15 -3.86 -6.98
N TYR A 109 -17.04 -4.32 -6.40
CA TYR A 109 -16.73 -5.76 -6.27
C TYR A 109 -17.03 -6.32 -4.89
N ILE A 110 -16.92 -5.52 -3.83
CA ILE A 110 -17.17 -5.92 -2.45
C ILE A 110 -18.66 -5.85 -2.17
N THR A 111 -19.19 -6.93 -1.59
CA THR A 111 -20.64 -7.10 -1.40
C THR A 111 -21.18 -6.31 -0.21
N GLU A 112 -20.38 -6.21 0.86
CA GLU A 112 -20.76 -5.55 2.11
C GLU A 112 -20.14 -4.14 2.18
N GLU A 113 -20.98 -3.10 2.22
CA GLU A 113 -20.52 -1.69 2.28
C GLU A 113 -19.61 -1.44 3.49
N SER A 114 -19.88 -2.10 4.62
CA SER A 114 -19.07 -2.00 5.85
C SER A 114 -17.64 -2.54 5.70
N GLN A 115 -17.33 -3.27 4.63
CA GLN A 115 -15.99 -3.75 4.32
C GLN A 115 -15.14 -2.71 3.57
N VAL A 116 -15.73 -1.60 3.08
CA VAL A 116 -15.00 -0.51 2.41
C VAL A 116 -15.12 0.80 3.20
N THR A 117 -14.08 1.13 3.96
CA THR A 117 -14.05 2.35 4.79
C THR A 117 -13.10 3.39 4.21
N MET A 118 -13.47 4.67 4.24
CA MET A 118 -12.61 5.77 3.83
C MET A 118 -12.54 6.86 4.91
N VAL A 119 -11.33 7.25 5.28
CA VAL A 119 -11.04 8.32 6.25
C VAL A 119 -10.59 9.57 5.52
N THR A 120 -11.29 10.69 5.73
CA THR A 120 -11.03 11.99 5.08
C THR A 120 -11.09 13.17 6.03
N ASN A 121 -11.20 12.92 7.34
CA ASN A 121 -11.44 13.96 8.34
C ASN A 121 -10.16 14.49 9.00
N VAL A 122 -8.99 13.87 8.74
CA VAL A 122 -7.68 14.24 9.30
C VAL A 122 -7.04 15.33 8.45
N SER A 123 -6.56 16.40 9.09
CA SER A 123 -5.89 17.55 8.45
C SER A 123 -4.44 17.26 8.05
N ALA A 124 -4.20 16.06 7.50
CA ALA A 124 -2.90 15.61 7.02
C ALA A 124 -2.60 16.13 5.63
N GLU A 125 -1.33 16.42 5.39
CA GLU A 125 -0.73 16.62 4.08
C GLU A 125 -0.36 15.25 3.45
N HIS A 126 0.40 15.22 2.36
CA HIS A 126 0.80 13.97 1.72
C HIS A 126 1.86 13.18 2.54
N SER A 127 1.41 12.40 3.52
CA SER A 127 2.29 11.59 4.38
C SER A 127 1.66 10.28 4.83
N TRP A 128 2.48 9.34 5.30
CA TRP A 128 2.02 8.31 6.25
C TRP A 128 1.59 9.00 7.54
N VAL A 129 0.41 8.64 8.06
CA VAL A 129 -0.16 9.30 9.22
C VAL A 129 0.12 8.48 10.47
N SER A 130 0.82 9.08 11.42
CA SER A 130 1.10 8.48 12.73
C SER A 130 0.52 9.35 13.85
N ASP A 131 0.53 8.81 15.08
CA ASP A 131 0.17 9.52 16.30
C ASP A 131 1.36 9.77 17.23
N SER A 132 2.58 9.40 16.83
CA SER A 132 3.74 9.43 17.73
C SER A 132 5.06 9.86 17.09
N TYR A 133 5.14 9.97 15.76
CA TYR A 133 6.39 10.26 15.05
C TYR A 133 6.19 11.09 13.79
N GLY A 134 7.21 11.86 13.42
CA GLY A 134 7.29 12.56 12.15
C GLY A 134 6.98 14.05 12.26
N SER A 135 6.90 14.70 11.10
CA SER A 135 6.69 16.14 10.98
C SER A 135 5.28 16.56 11.42
N ALA A 136 5.02 17.86 11.48
CA ALA A 136 3.68 18.37 11.77
C ALA A 136 2.66 17.82 10.75
N CYS A 137 1.43 17.53 11.18
CA CYS A 137 0.40 16.90 10.34
C CYS A 137 0.23 17.51 8.94
N GLY A 138 0.30 18.84 8.84
CA GLY A 138 0.18 19.58 7.57
C GLY A 138 1.48 19.82 6.80
N PHE A 139 2.58 19.13 7.13
CA PHE A 139 3.88 19.31 6.49
C PHE A 139 4.02 18.41 5.26
N LEU A 140 4.52 18.95 4.15
CA LEU A 140 4.89 18.20 2.96
C LEU A 140 6.40 18.11 2.85
N GLY A 141 6.93 16.88 2.89
CA GLY A 141 8.36 16.62 2.70
C GLY A 141 8.83 15.43 3.54
N GLU A 142 10.13 15.17 3.47
CA GLU A 142 10.77 14.09 4.22
C GLU A 142 10.50 14.18 5.74
N PRO A 143 10.30 13.03 6.43
CA PRO A 143 10.38 11.66 5.92
C PRO A 143 9.08 11.16 5.27
N TYR A 144 8.15 12.05 4.93
CA TYR A 144 6.78 11.73 4.49
C TYR A 144 6.02 10.88 5.52
N ILE A 145 6.32 11.10 6.80
CA ILE A 145 5.59 10.58 7.95
C ILE A 145 5.27 11.79 8.83
N ASN A 146 3.99 11.98 9.14
CA ASN A 146 3.56 13.09 9.98
C ASN A 146 2.86 12.60 11.24
N ASN A 147 3.12 13.29 12.35
CA ASN A 147 2.36 13.12 13.57
C ASN A 147 1.07 13.96 13.48
N CYS A 148 -0.05 13.28 13.30
CA CYS A 148 -1.39 13.86 13.24
C CYS A 148 -2.24 13.56 14.48
N ASN A 149 -1.64 13.00 15.53
CA ASN A 149 -2.37 12.48 16.68
C ASN A 149 -3.49 11.49 16.27
N PHE A 150 -3.27 10.74 15.18
CA PHE A 150 -4.20 9.76 14.66
C PHE A 150 -3.46 8.46 14.32
N ASP A 151 -3.78 7.38 15.04
CA ASP A 151 -3.23 6.04 14.83
C ASP A 151 -3.84 5.41 13.57
N ALA A 152 -3.41 5.86 12.39
CA ALA A 152 -3.90 5.38 11.12
C ALA A 152 -3.62 3.87 10.95
N SER A 153 -2.42 3.43 11.31
CA SER A 153 -2.00 2.02 11.29
C SER A 153 -2.93 1.14 12.10
N GLY A 154 -3.26 1.53 13.32
CA GLY A 154 -4.22 0.77 14.14
C GLY A 154 -5.65 0.84 13.60
N ALA A 155 -6.12 2.01 13.16
CA ALA A 155 -7.45 2.15 12.61
C ALA A 155 -7.65 1.25 11.37
N MET A 156 -6.64 1.24 10.51
CA MET A 156 -6.53 0.39 9.34
C MET A 156 -6.51 -1.11 9.69
N LEU A 157 -5.60 -1.55 10.57
CA LEU A 157 -5.51 -2.96 10.96
C LEU A 157 -6.81 -3.46 11.60
N ARG A 158 -7.43 -2.65 12.48
CA ARG A 158 -8.73 -2.98 13.07
C ARG A 158 -9.83 -3.14 12.02
N HIS A 159 -9.83 -2.31 10.97
CA HIS A 159 -10.78 -2.47 9.86
C HIS A 159 -10.51 -3.77 9.08
N ILE A 160 -9.26 -4.02 8.71
CA ILE A 160 -8.87 -5.16 7.87
C ILE A 160 -9.16 -6.51 8.56
N TYR A 161 -8.91 -6.60 9.86
CA TYR A 161 -9.11 -7.83 10.63
C TYR A 161 -10.49 -7.96 11.27
N ALA A 162 -11.40 -7.00 11.06
CA ALA A 162 -12.77 -7.11 11.54
C ALA A 162 -13.47 -8.38 10.98
N PRO A 163 -14.36 -9.03 11.75
CA PRO A 163 -14.86 -8.61 13.06
C PRO A 163 -13.97 -9.03 14.24
N THR A 164 -12.83 -9.71 13.99
CA THR A 164 -11.95 -10.19 15.05
C THR A 164 -11.28 -9.00 15.75
N PRO A 165 -11.51 -8.80 17.06
CA PRO A 165 -10.88 -7.72 17.80
C PRO A 165 -9.36 -7.96 17.87
N LEU A 166 -8.60 -6.90 17.64
CA LEU A 166 -7.14 -6.91 17.86
C LEU A 166 -6.83 -6.55 19.31
N ASN A 167 -5.79 -7.17 19.87
CA ASN A 167 -5.18 -6.75 21.11
C ASN A 167 -4.66 -5.30 20.96
N PRO A 168 -4.71 -4.48 22.02
CA PRO A 168 -4.08 -3.16 22.00
C PRO A 168 -2.61 -3.27 21.59
N ARG A 169 -2.14 -2.34 20.75
CA ARG A 169 -0.73 -2.29 20.35
C ARG A 169 0.20 -2.27 21.56
N ALA A 170 1.40 -2.83 21.39
CA ALA A 170 2.43 -2.82 22.43
C ALA A 170 2.64 -1.39 22.92
N ALA A 171 2.51 -1.19 24.24
CA ALA A 171 2.79 0.09 24.86
C ALA A 171 4.28 0.38 24.69
N SER A 172 4.61 1.51 24.07
CA SER A 172 5.96 2.05 24.06
C SER A 172 6.26 2.66 25.43
N VAL A 173 6.55 1.88 26.48
CA VAL A 173 6.80 2.42 27.83
C VAL A 173 7.93 1.64 28.51
N ASN A 174 9.06 2.27 28.88
CA ASN A 174 9.18 3.09 30.11
C ASN A 174 10.06 4.35 29.97
N ARG A 175 9.54 5.50 30.43
CA ARG A 175 10.30 6.77 30.63
C ARG A 175 11.33 6.73 31.77
N ALA A 176 11.41 5.63 32.51
CA ALA A 176 12.31 5.49 33.66
C ALA A 176 13.34 4.35 33.52
N ASN A 177 13.19 3.46 32.53
CA ASN A 177 14.12 2.37 32.24
C ASN A 177 13.91 1.97 30.78
N LEU A 178 14.74 2.54 29.91
CA LEU A 178 14.58 2.62 28.46
C LEU A 178 15.05 1.34 27.73
N THR A 179 14.55 0.18 28.16
CA THR A 179 14.86 -1.10 27.49
C THR A 179 13.64 -1.97 27.32
N LEU A 180 12.59 -1.39 26.74
CA LEU A 180 11.76 -2.07 25.75
C LEU A 180 11.38 -1.05 24.67
N VAL A 181 12.41 -0.42 24.09
CA VAL A 181 12.32 -0.04 22.68
C VAL A 181 11.99 -1.35 21.96
N LEU A 182 11.06 -1.37 21.00
CA LEU A 182 11.06 -2.44 20.03
C LEU A 182 12.45 -2.42 19.41
N THR A 183 13.37 -3.20 19.97
CA THR A 183 14.77 -3.12 19.60
C THR A 183 14.80 -3.50 18.14
N THR A 184 15.60 -2.80 17.35
CA THR A 184 15.89 -3.16 15.96
C THR A 184 16.25 -4.64 15.78
N THR A 185 16.52 -5.37 16.87
CA THR A 185 16.68 -6.83 16.97
C THR A 185 15.51 -7.66 16.42
N GLN A 186 14.29 -7.12 16.30
CA GLN A 186 13.16 -7.84 15.70
C GLN A 186 12.93 -7.48 14.23
N ILE A 187 13.73 -6.53 13.70
CA ILE A 187 13.73 -6.15 12.29
C ILE A 187 14.91 -6.86 11.64
N PHE A 188 14.60 -7.76 10.72
CA PHE A 188 15.58 -8.54 9.99
C PHE A 188 15.71 -8.01 8.57
N ALA A 189 16.95 -7.82 8.13
CA ALA A 189 17.26 -7.54 6.74
C ALA A 189 17.31 -8.86 5.96
N PHE A 190 16.80 -8.87 4.72
CA PHE A 190 16.89 -10.02 3.82
C PHE A 190 17.26 -9.57 2.41
N SER A 191 17.82 -10.49 1.63
CA SER A 191 18.20 -10.22 0.24
C SER A 191 16.98 -10.28 -0.68
N GLN A 192 16.62 -9.17 -1.33
CA GLN A 192 15.54 -9.18 -2.33
C GLN A 192 15.93 -9.94 -3.61
N ARG A 193 17.23 -10.19 -3.84
CA ARG A 193 17.75 -10.92 -5.01
C ARG A 193 17.17 -12.34 -5.12
N GLU A 194 16.93 -13.00 -3.99
CA GLU A 194 16.34 -14.34 -3.95
C GLU A 194 14.93 -14.36 -4.58
N TYR A 195 14.29 -13.19 -4.67
CA TYR A 195 12.92 -13.02 -5.12
C TYR A 195 12.81 -12.37 -6.49
N THR A 196 13.90 -12.03 -7.18
CA THR A 196 13.87 -11.41 -8.52
C THR A 196 14.18 -12.39 -9.65
N SER A 197 14.15 -13.69 -9.37
CA SER A 197 14.45 -14.76 -10.34
C SER A 197 15.84 -14.56 -11.00
N LEU A 198 15.93 -14.54 -12.33
CA LEU A 198 17.19 -14.35 -13.05
C LEU A 198 17.60 -12.87 -13.15
N LEU A 199 16.72 -11.94 -12.80
CA LEU A 199 16.94 -10.50 -12.91
C LEU A 199 17.62 -9.96 -11.64
N SER A 200 18.37 -8.87 -11.78
CA SER A 200 18.90 -8.13 -10.63
C SER A 200 17.79 -7.27 -10.00
N PRO A 201 17.78 -7.05 -8.68
CA PRO A 201 16.82 -6.14 -8.05
C PRO A 201 16.78 -4.76 -8.70
N ALA A 202 17.95 -4.21 -9.04
CA ALA A 202 18.05 -2.91 -9.70
C ALA A 202 17.30 -2.84 -11.05
N SER A 203 17.24 -3.94 -11.82
CA SER A 203 16.48 -3.97 -13.08
C SER A 203 14.96 -3.87 -12.89
N LEU A 204 14.48 -4.09 -11.66
CA LEU A 204 13.10 -3.90 -11.25
C LEU A 204 12.92 -2.59 -10.45
N SER A 205 13.94 -1.73 -10.37
CA SER A 205 13.97 -0.59 -9.44
C SER A 205 13.76 -0.99 -7.97
N MET A 206 14.19 -2.19 -7.59
CA MET A 206 14.13 -2.71 -6.23
C MET A 206 15.52 -2.73 -5.58
N GLY A 207 15.59 -2.49 -4.27
CA GLY A 207 16.83 -2.54 -3.51
C GLY A 207 17.38 -3.96 -3.38
N ASN A 208 18.66 -4.12 -3.05
CA ASN A 208 19.20 -5.44 -2.73
C ASN A 208 18.68 -5.97 -1.38
N THR A 209 18.28 -5.07 -0.48
CA THR A 209 17.88 -5.39 0.89
C THR A 209 16.42 -5.00 1.12
N GLY A 210 15.63 -5.94 1.61
CA GLY A 210 14.30 -5.71 2.19
C GLY A 210 14.35 -5.90 3.70
N TYR A 211 13.31 -5.46 4.40
CA TYR A 211 13.21 -5.60 5.85
C TYR A 211 11.96 -6.36 6.25
N VAL A 212 12.01 -7.08 7.37
CA VAL A 212 10.84 -7.77 7.93
C VAL A 212 10.86 -7.64 9.44
N TYR A 213 9.73 -7.21 10.01
CA TYR A 213 9.50 -7.26 11.45
C TYR A 213 8.86 -8.59 11.81
N VAL A 214 9.50 -9.36 12.69
CA VAL A 214 9.00 -10.67 13.15
C VAL A 214 8.72 -10.58 14.65
N PRO A 215 7.45 -10.65 15.08
CA PRO A 215 7.09 -10.60 16.49
C PRO A 215 7.76 -11.67 17.34
N THR A 216 7.98 -11.39 18.63
CA THR A 216 8.61 -12.35 19.56
C THR A 216 7.91 -13.71 19.57
N ALA A 217 6.57 -13.71 19.52
CA ALA A 217 5.78 -14.93 19.48
C ALA A 217 6.00 -15.73 18.18
N CYS A 218 6.08 -15.05 17.03
CA CYS A 218 6.33 -15.68 15.73
C CYS A 218 7.72 -16.32 15.67
N GLN A 219 8.74 -15.66 16.25
CA GLN A 219 10.09 -16.22 16.36
C GLN A 219 10.14 -17.51 17.20
N LYS A 220 9.17 -17.70 18.10
CA LYS A 220 9.03 -18.90 18.95
C LYS A 220 8.12 -19.98 18.33
N GLY A 221 7.70 -19.81 17.08
CA GLY A 221 6.88 -20.79 16.36
C GLY A 221 5.37 -20.62 16.52
N ALA A 222 4.88 -19.47 16.99
CA ALA A 222 3.44 -19.18 16.94
C ALA A 222 2.95 -19.02 15.50
N LEU A 223 1.70 -19.40 15.23
CA LEU A 223 1.05 -19.11 13.95
C LEU A 223 0.85 -17.59 13.83
N CYS A 224 1.33 -17.03 12.71
CA CYS A 224 1.32 -15.59 12.49
C CYS A 224 0.69 -15.21 11.17
N LYS A 225 0.05 -14.04 11.18
CA LYS A 225 -0.51 -13.38 10.01
C LYS A 225 0.59 -12.62 9.28
N LEU A 226 0.39 -12.28 8.01
CA LEU A 226 1.36 -11.48 7.25
C LEU A 226 0.73 -10.16 6.81
N VAL A 227 1.50 -9.10 7.02
CA VAL A 227 1.21 -7.74 6.58
C VAL A 227 2.37 -7.29 5.70
N VAL A 228 2.10 -6.86 4.47
CA VAL A 228 3.12 -6.39 3.53
C VAL A 228 3.01 -4.88 3.40
N ALA A 229 4.00 -4.13 3.89
CA ALA A 229 4.01 -2.68 3.96
C ALA A 229 4.94 -2.06 2.92
N PHE A 230 4.36 -1.42 1.91
CA PHE A 230 5.10 -0.67 0.89
C PHE A 230 5.26 0.79 1.30
N HIS A 231 6.48 1.31 1.24
CA HIS A 231 6.75 2.75 1.40
C HIS A 231 6.31 3.54 0.17
N GLY A 232 6.18 4.87 0.32
CA GLY A 232 5.80 5.76 -0.77
C GLY A 232 6.98 6.13 -1.66
N CYS A 233 6.74 6.98 -2.66
CA CYS A 233 7.82 7.65 -3.37
C CYS A 233 8.65 8.51 -2.40
N GLU A 234 9.96 8.61 -2.64
CA GLU A 234 10.90 9.40 -1.82
C GLU A 234 10.95 8.93 -0.36
N MET A 235 10.57 7.67 -0.12
CA MET A 235 10.61 7.00 1.18
C MET A 235 11.53 5.77 1.16
N ASP A 236 12.46 5.70 0.22
CA ASP A 236 13.48 4.65 0.18
C ASP A 236 14.60 4.88 1.21
N ILE A 237 15.40 3.84 1.45
CA ILE A 237 16.44 3.82 2.49
C ILE A 237 17.44 4.98 2.36
N PRO A 238 18.00 5.31 1.18
CA PRO A 238 18.89 6.45 1.04
C PRO A 238 18.27 7.78 1.46
N THR A 239 16.95 7.95 1.26
CA THR A 239 16.23 9.21 1.48
C THR A 239 15.80 9.36 2.94
N ILE A 240 15.07 8.39 3.48
CA ILE A 240 14.47 8.51 4.83
C ILE A 240 15.04 7.51 5.85
N LYS A 241 16.09 6.78 5.47
CA LYS A 241 16.72 5.72 6.29
C LYS A 241 15.70 4.69 6.75
N ASP A 242 15.55 4.53 8.05
CA ASP A 242 14.71 3.52 8.69
C ASP A 242 13.32 4.05 9.09
N ALA A 243 13.03 5.33 8.78
CA ALA A 243 11.87 6.02 9.33
C ALA A 243 10.55 5.30 9.05
N TYR A 244 10.36 4.77 7.83
CA TYR A 244 9.12 4.09 7.47
C TYR A 244 8.92 2.76 8.22
N TYR A 245 9.89 1.85 8.14
CA TYR A 245 9.71 0.52 8.72
C TYR A 245 9.91 0.49 10.24
N VAL A 246 10.46 1.53 10.86
CA VAL A 246 10.55 1.67 12.32
C VAL A 246 9.36 2.45 12.89
N HIS A 247 8.94 3.53 12.23
CA HIS A 247 7.99 4.51 12.79
C HIS A 247 6.62 4.56 12.10
N SER A 248 6.29 3.58 11.23
CA SER A 248 4.94 3.44 10.68
C SER A 248 3.88 3.20 11.76
N GLY A 249 4.25 2.71 12.94
CA GLY A 249 3.31 2.29 13.98
C GLY A 249 2.77 0.87 13.79
N LEU A 250 3.11 0.20 12.68
CA LEU A 250 2.65 -1.17 12.38
C LEU A 250 3.28 -2.20 13.33
N ASN A 251 4.56 -2.03 13.67
CA ASN A 251 5.31 -3.01 14.46
C ASN A 251 4.71 -3.20 15.87
N GLN A 252 4.23 -2.12 16.50
CA GLN A 252 3.60 -2.15 17.81
C GLN A 252 2.29 -2.96 17.80
N TRP A 253 1.50 -2.80 16.73
CA TRP A 253 0.30 -3.62 16.52
C TRP A 253 0.67 -5.07 16.20
N ALA A 254 1.69 -5.27 15.40
CA ALA A 254 2.19 -6.59 15.01
C ALA A 254 2.68 -7.43 16.20
N GLU A 255 3.45 -6.84 17.12
CA GLU A 255 4.01 -7.54 18.28
C GLU A 255 2.95 -8.21 19.15
N THR A 256 1.82 -7.52 19.35
CA THR A 256 0.73 -7.95 20.24
C THR A 256 -0.32 -8.81 19.54
N ASN A 257 -0.26 -8.93 18.22
CA ASN A 257 -1.30 -9.58 17.42
C ASN A 257 -0.78 -10.69 16.49
N ASN A 258 0.46 -11.14 16.71
CA ASN A 258 1.13 -12.18 15.92
C ASN A 258 1.08 -11.88 14.41
N MET A 259 1.53 -10.67 14.04
CA MET A 259 1.58 -10.26 12.63
C MET A 259 3.03 -10.02 12.23
N ILE A 260 3.53 -10.75 11.24
CA ILE A 260 4.80 -10.43 10.58
C ILE A 260 4.55 -9.22 9.67
N VAL A 261 5.45 -8.24 9.67
CA VAL A 261 5.37 -7.08 8.76
C VAL A 261 6.53 -7.10 7.79
N LEU A 262 6.27 -7.43 6.54
CA LEU A 262 7.23 -7.40 5.45
C LEU A 262 7.31 -5.98 4.87
N TYR A 263 8.51 -5.42 4.75
CA TYR A 263 8.79 -4.10 4.18
C TYR A 263 9.72 -4.22 2.97
N PRO A 264 9.17 -4.56 1.78
CA PRO A 264 9.94 -4.55 0.54
C PRO A 264 10.46 -3.13 0.25
N GLN A 265 11.58 -3.03 -0.45
CA GLN A 265 12.23 -1.76 -0.76
C GLN A 265 12.34 -1.54 -2.26
N ALA A 266 11.74 -0.46 -2.75
CA ALA A 266 12.08 0.15 -4.04
C ALA A 266 13.29 1.09 -3.86
N ILE A 267 13.97 1.40 -4.96
CA ILE A 267 15.12 2.32 -4.98
C ILE A 267 15.01 3.30 -6.13
N VAL A 268 15.73 4.42 -5.99
CA VAL A 268 15.98 5.34 -7.10
C VAL A 268 16.67 4.58 -8.25
N SER A 269 16.17 4.79 -9.46
CA SER A 269 16.83 4.38 -10.69
C SER A 269 16.90 5.56 -11.65
N SER A 270 18.13 5.96 -12.00
CA SER A 270 18.39 7.04 -12.98
C SER A 270 18.49 6.52 -14.42
N LEU A 271 18.42 5.20 -14.63
CA LEU A 271 18.57 4.54 -15.93
C LEU A 271 17.23 3.91 -16.35
N ILE A 272 17.23 2.85 -17.17
CA ILE A 272 16.03 2.08 -17.51
C ILE A 272 15.91 0.92 -16.51
N PRO A 273 14.78 0.80 -15.78
CA PRO A 273 13.62 1.70 -15.78
C PRO A 273 13.87 3.02 -15.05
N TYR A 274 13.33 4.14 -15.57
CA TYR A 274 13.54 5.46 -14.98
C TYR A 274 12.59 5.69 -13.81
N ASN A 275 13.14 5.76 -12.61
CA ASN A 275 12.40 5.92 -11.36
C ASN A 275 13.19 6.80 -10.38
N PRO A 276 13.27 8.12 -10.63
CA PRO A 276 14.10 9.03 -9.83
C PRO A 276 13.60 9.22 -8.39
N LYS A 277 12.38 8.76 -8.09
CA LYS A 277 11.69 8.94 -6.81
C LYS A 277 11.52 7.64 -6.02
N ALA A 278 12.15 6.55 -6.44
CA ALA A 278 12.03 5.24 -5.78
C ALA A 278 10.58 4.78 -5.56
N CYS A 279 9.68 5.11 -6.49
CA CYS A 279 8.28 4.71 -6.43
C CYS A 279 8.11 3.22 -6.76
N TRP A 280 7.07 2.58 -6.23
CA TRP A 280 6.59 1.29 -6.74
C TRP A 280 6.05 1.45 -8.16
N ASP A 281 6.16 0.38 -8.95
CA ASP A 281 5.82 0.38 -10.36
C ASP A 281 4.31 0.54 -10.56
N CYS A 282 3.91 1.75 -10.98
CA CYS A 282 2.51 2.14 -11.04
C CYS A 282 2.24 3.25 -12.07
N PRO A 283 0.97 3.48 -12.45
CA PRO A 283 0.65 4.27 -13.63
C PRO A 283 0.83 5.78 -13.45
N SER A 284 0.96 6.30 -12.21
CA SER A 284 0.88 7.75 -11.96
C SER A 284 2.17 8.54 -12.23
N ILE A 285 3.33 7.89 -12.43
CA ILE A 285 4.62 8.61 -12.61
C ILE A 285 5.33 8.30 -13.93
N ARG A 286 4.56 7.82 -14.93
CA ARG A 286 4.97 7.31 -16.26
C ARG A 286 5.05 5.78 -16.27
N TRP A 287 3.88 5.20 -16.52
CA TRP A 287 3.61 3.91 -17.16
C TRP A 287 4.57 2.77 -16.85
N GLY A 288 4.18 1.92 -15.88
CA GLY A 288 4.60 0.52 -15.86
C GLY A 288 6.06 0.34 -16.25
N TYR A 289 6.97 0.97 -15.51
CA TYR A 289 8.34 1.16 -15.95
C TYR A 289 9.07 -0.18 -16.09
N THR A 290 8.57 -1.24 -15.42
CA THR A 290 9.05 -2.61 -15.62
C THR A 290 8.37 -3.36 -16.78
N GLY A 291 7.43 -2.72 -17.48
CA GLY A 291 6.68 -3.23 -18.63
C GLY A 291 5.17 -3.08 -18.47
N THR A 292 4.42 -3.31 -19.57
CA THR A 292 2.95 -3.21 -19.61
C THR A 292 2.23 -4.17 -18.66
N ALA A 293 2.89 -5.23 -18.22
CA ALA A 293 2.38 -6.22 -17.29
C ALA A 293 2.46 -5.82 -15.80
N TYR A 294 2.93 -4.60 -15.48
CA TYR A 294 3.22 -4.14 -14.10
C TYR A 294 2.11 -4.41 -13.07
N ALA A 295 0.84 -4.29 -13.47
CA ALA A 295 -0.32 -4.50 -12.59
C ALA A 295 -0.88 -5.94 -12.59
N SER A 296 -0.24 -6.85 -13.32
CA SER A 296 -0.69 -8.23 -13.52
C SER A 296 0.15 -9.23 -12.72
N GLN A 297 -0.24 -10.50 -12.72
CA GLN A 297 0.55 -11.58 -12.11
C GLN A 297 1.94 -11.74 -12.74
N ALA A 298 2.12 -11.30 -13.99
CA ALA A 298 3.41 -11.29 -14.69
C ALA A 298 4.24 -10.02 -14.43
N GLY A 299 3.72 -9.04 -13.69
CA GLY A 299 4.44 -7.82 -13.33
C GLY A 299 5.69 -8.15 -12.52
N LEU A 300 6.84 -7.56 -12.88
CA LEU A 300 8.12 -8.00 -12.31
C LEU A 300 8.20 -7.76 -10.79
N GLN A 301 7.76 -6.57 -10.33
CA GLN A 301 7.68 -6.29 -8.89
C GLN A 301 6.61 -7.13 -8.20
N VAL A 302 5.41 -7.25 -8.77
CA VAL A 302 4.30 -8.07 -8.22
C VAL A 302 4.75 -9.52 -8.02
N ALA A 303 5.41 -10.11 -9.02
CA ALA A 303 5.94 -11.46 -8.94
C ALA A 303 7.03 -11.61 -7.87
N ALA A 304 7.90 -10.59 -7.71
CA ALA A 304 8.91 -10.60 -6.66
C ALA A 304 8.29 -10.58 -5.26
N ILE A 305 7.31 -9.70 -5.03
CA ILE A 305 6.59 -9.64 -3.77
C ILE A 305 5.83 -10.94 -3.50
N LYS A 306 5.17 -11.52 -4.50
CA LYS A 306 4.47 -12.81 -4.35
C LYS A 306 5.44 -13.92 -3.93
N ARG A 307 6.67 -13.95 -4.44
CA ARG A 307 7.70 -14.89 -4.01
C ARG A 307 8.14 -14.64 -2.55
N MET A 308 8.26 -13.39 -2.13
CA MET A 308 8.54 -13.04 -0.71
C MET A 308 7.42 -13.53 0.22
N ILE A 309 6.16 -13.24 -0.15
CA ILE A 309 4.97 -13.72 0.58
C ILE A 309 5.00 -15.24 0.69
N ASN A 310 5.16 -15.95 -0.43
CA ASN A 310 5.17 -17.41 -0.46
C ASN A 310 6.31 -18.00 0.40
N SER A 311 7.45 -17.31 0.52
CA SER A 311 8.56 -17.75 1.38
C SER A 311 8.19 -17.70 2.86
N LEU A 312 7.49 -16.64 3.28
CA LEU A 312 7.06 -16.44 4.67
C LEU A 312 5.89 -17.34 5.07
N THR A 313 5.06 -17.77 4.12
CA THR A 313 3.82 -18.53 4.38
C THR A 313 3.96 -20.04 4.11
N ARG A 314 5.16 -20.54 3.80
CA ARG A 314 5.45 -21.95 3.50
C ARG A 314 5.78 -22.80 4.74
N GLN A 315 5.60 -22.24 5.94
CA GLN A 315 5.93 -22.87 7.21
C GLN A 315 4.67 -23.42 7.89
#